data_AF-A0A537HQU8-F1
#
_entry.id   AF-A0A537HQU8-F1
#
_cell.length_a   1.000
_cell.length_b   1.000
_cell.length_c   1.000
_cell.angle_alpha   90.00
_cell.angle_beta   90.00
_cell.angle_gamma   90.00
#
_symmetry.space_group_name_H-M   'P 1'
#
loop_
_entity.id
_entity.type
_entity.pdbx_description
1 polymer ?
#
loop_
_entity_poly.entity_id
_entity_poly.type
_entity_poly.pdbx_seq_one_letter_code
_entity_poly.pdbx_strand_id
1 'polypeptide(L)' 'MQTELEEKEYELLASIAKREGLTIKEAARKALLEWSLSGINLEDDPFFKLKPIRFREHIKNSEIDRYLYGARQ' A
#
# COMPACT_ATOMS: atom_id res chain seq x y z
N MET A 1 2.77 -16.32 11.68
CA MET A 1 3.48 -15.03 11.82
C MET A 1 3.40 -14.61 13.27
N GLN A 2 4.52 -14.23 13.87
CA GLN A 2 4.60 -13.66 15.22
C GLN A 2 5.10 -12.23 15.08
N THR A 3 4.40 -11.28 15.69
CA THR A 3 4.77 -9.87 15.72
C THR A 3 5.18 -9.53 17.14
N GLU A 4 6.34 -8.91 17.30
CA GLU A 4 6.81 -8.40 18.58
C GLU A 4 6.26 -7.00 18.77
N LEU A 5 5.73 -6.72 19.96
CA LEU A 5 5.22 -5.42 20.38
C LEU A 5 5.93 -5.04 21.67
N GLU A 6 6.28 -3.77 21.80
CA GLU A 6 6.70 -3.25 23.09
C GLU A 6 5.53 -3.28 24.09
N GLU A 7 5.84 -3.33 25.39
CA GLU A 7 4.83 -3.43 26.45
C GLU A 7 3.77 -2.33 26.35
N LYS A 8 4.19 -1.09 26.05
CA LYS A 8 3.29 0.07 25.87
C LYS A 8 2.35 -0.08 24.67
N GLU A 9 2.84 -0.64 23.57
CA GLU A 9 2.05 -0.84 22.35
C GLU A 9 1.01 -1.93 22.57
N TYR A 10 1.40 -3.00 23.28
CA TYR A 10 0.48 -4.06 23.68
C TYR A 10 -0.61 -3.55 24.62
N GLU A 11 -0.26 -2.77 25.65
CA GLU A 11 -1.22 -2.18 26.58
C GLU A 11 -2.22 -1.28 25.86
N LEU A 12 -1.74 -0.46 24.93
CA LEU A 12 -2.60 0.39 24.11
C LEU A 12 -3.59 -0.45 23.30
N LEU A 13 -3.11 -1.45 22.56
CA LEU A 13 -3.96 -2.36 21.78
C LEU A 13 -4.97 -3.11 22.66
N ALA A 14 -4.54 -3.60 23.82
CA ALA A 14 -5.39 -4.30 24.77
C ALA A 14 -6.50 -3.39 25.34
N SER A 15 -6.17 -2.13 25.65
CA SER A 15 -7.14 -1.15 26.16
C SER A 15 -8.22 -0.84 25.12
N ILE A 16 -7.83 -0.71 23.85
CA ILE A 16 -8.73 -0.46 22.72
C ILE A 16 -9.62 -1.69 22.48
N ALA A 17 -9.01 -2.88 22.43
CA ALA A 17 -9.75 -4.13 22.26
C ALA A 17 -10.80 -4.32 23.36
N LYS A 18 -10.44 -4.06 24.62
CA LYS A 18 -11.37 -4.12 25.76
C LYS A 18 -12.51 -3.10 25.63
N ARG A 19 -12.20 -1.87 25.21
CA ARG A 19 -13.20 -0.81 25.00
C ARG A 19 -14.19 -1.17 23.89
N GLU A 20 -13.74 -1.85 22.85
CA GLU A 20 -14.56 -2.28 21.72
C GLU A 20 -15.23 -3.65 21.92
N GLY A 21 -14.97 -4.33 23.05
CA GLY A 21 -15.50 -5.68 23.31
C GLY A 21 -14.92 -6.75 22.38
N LEU A 22 -13.74 -6.49 21.80
CA LEU A 22 -13.04 -7.36 20.87
C LEU A 22 -11.92 -8.12 21.56
N THR A 23 -11.58 -9.30 21.04
CA THR A 23 -10.31 -9.93 21.39
C THR A 23 -9.14 -9.16 20.76
N ILE A 24 -7.93 -9.29 21.32
CA ILE A 24 -6.72 -8.64 20.78
C ILE A 24 -6.49 -9.02 19.31
N LYS A 25 -6.77 -10.28 18.94
CA LYS A 25 -6.64 -10.75 17.55
C LYS A 25 -7.63 -10.08 16.60
N GLU A 26 -8.87 -9.87 17.04
CA GLU A 26 -9.90 -9.21 16.24
C GLU A 26 -9.60 -7.73 16.08
N ALA A 27 -9.20 -7.06 17.16
CA ALA A 27 -8.79 -5.66 17.12
C ALA A 27 -7.59 -5.45 16.17
N ALA A 28 -6.56 -6.30 16.27
CA ALA A 28 -5.40 -6.25 15.38
C ALA A 28 -5.79 -6.50 13.91
N ARG A 29 -6.64 -7.51 13.66
CA ARG A 29 -7.12 -7.81 12.30
C ARG A 29 -7.93 -6.66 11.72
N LYS A 30 -8.80 -6.04 12.52
CA LYS A 30 -9.62 -4.89 12.10
C LYS A 30 -8.74 -3.69 11.76
N ALA A 31 -7.79 -3.35 12.64
CA ALA A 31 -6.86 -2.24 12.41
C ALA A 31 -6.02 -2.44 11.15
N LEU A 32 -5.49 -3.66 10.92
CA LEU A 32 -4.74 -3.97 9.70
C LEU A 32 -5.61 -3.89 8.44
N LEU A 33 -6.86 -4.34 8.51
CA LEU A 33 -7.80 -4.24 7.40
C LEU A 33 -8.10 -2.77 7.08
N GLU A 34 -8.45 -1.98 8.08
CA GLU A 34 -8.71 -0.54 7.94
C GLU A 34 -7.48 0.19 7.38
N TRP A 35 -6.28 -0.12 7.87
CA TRP A 35 -5.03 0.45 7.34
C TRP A 35 -4.77 0.04 5.87
N SER A 36 -5.04 -1.22 5.52
CA SER A 36 -4.89 -1.69 4.13
C SER A 36 -5.87 -1.00 3.18
N LEU A 37 -7.07 -0.69 3.68
CA LEU A 37 -8.13 -0.02 2.93
C LEU A 37 -7.95 1.49 2.91
N SER A 38 -7.27 2.07 3.92
CA SER A 38 -6.86 3.47 3.93
C SER A 38 -5.71 3.76 2.98
N GLY A 39 -5.54 2.91 1.95
CA GLY A 39 -4.49 3.01 0.95
C GLY A 39 -4.31 4.44 0.47
N ILE A 40 -3.04 4.80 0.27
CA ILE A 40 -2.57 6.06 -0.30
C ILE A 40 -3.49 6.46 -1.44
N ASN A 41 -3.96 7.71 -1.46
CA ASN A 41 -4.78 8.20 -2.56
C ASN A 41 -3.99 8.10 -3.87
N LEU A 42 -4.20 7.00 -4.60
CA LEU A 42 -3.52 6.73 -5.88
C LEU A 42 -3.97 7.71 -6.96
N GLU A 43 -5.06 8.46 -6.73
CA GLU A 43 -5.46 9.54 -7.63
C GLU A 43 -4.37 10.59 -7.78
N ASP A 44 -3.53 10.80 -6.74
CA ASP A 44 -2.45 11.78 -6.78
C ASP A 44 -1.12 11.24 -7.27
N ASP A 45 -0.99 9.92 -7.39
CA ASP A 45 0.24 9.29 -7.85
C ASP A 45 0.47 9.61 -9.35
N PRO A 46 1.58 10.28 -9.71
CA PRO A 46 1.88 10.63 -11.09
C PRO A 46 1.90 9.43 -12.04
N PHE A 47 2.23 8.23 -11.55
CA PHE A 47 2.24 7.00 -12.34
C PHE A 47 0.83 6.64 -12.83
N PHE A 48 -0.17 6.77 -11.97
CA PHE A 48 -1.56 6.43 -12.31
C PHE A 48 -2.26 7.51 -13.14
N LYS A 49 -1.68 8.72 -13.22
CA LYS A 49 -2.11 9.79 -14.14
C LYS A 49 -1.58 9.60 -15.57
N LEU A 50 -0.66 8.66 -15.81
CA LEU A 50 -0.10 8.41 -17.13
C LEU A 50 -1.15 7.76 -18.05
N LYS A 51 -1.26 8.26 -19.28
CA LYS A 51 -2.12 7.63 -20.29
C LYS A 51 -1.50 6.29 -20.71
N PRO A 52 -2.28 5.19 -20.74
CA PRO A 52 -1.76 3.91 -21.20
C PRO A 52 -1.35 4.01 -22.66
N ILE A 53 -0.11 3.62 -22.95
CA ILE A 53 0.44 3.60 -24.31
C ILE A 53 0.08 2.25 -24.92
N ARG A 54 -0.70 2.26 -26.01
CA ARG A 54 -0.98 1.04 -26.77
C ARG A 54 0.22 0.68 -27.63
N PHE A 55 0.89 -0.36 -27.18
CA PHE A 55 2.05 -0.95 -27.79
C PHE A 55 1.61 -2.04 -28.81
N ARG A 56 2.22 -2.08 -30.02
CA ARG A 56 2.00 -3.15 -31.01
C ARG A 56 2.90 -4.35 -30.69
N GLU A 57 2.56 -5.55 -31.17
CA GLU A 57 3.19 -6.84 -30.79
C GLU A 57 4.72 -6.93 -30.95
N HIS A 58 5.36 -6.01 -31.66
CA HIS A 58 6.82 -5.95 -31.81
C HIS A 58 7.35 -4.55 -31.50
N ILE A 59 7.76 -4.35 -30.25
CA ILE A 59 8.40 -3.10 -29.80
C ILE A 59 9.84 -3.37 -29.40
N LYS A 60 10.70 -2.47 -29.86
CA LYS A 60 12.11 -2.46 -29.49
C LYS A 60 12.23 -1.84 -28.10
N ASN A 61 13.06 -2.43 -27.24
CA ASN A 61 13.26 -1.96 -25.87
C ASN A 61 13.67 -0.46 -25.81
N SER A 62 14.42 -0.01 -26.82
CA SER A 62 14.81 1.40 -26.99
C SER A 62 13.64 2.38 -27.13
N GLU A 63 12.48 1.92 -27.63
CA GLU A 63 11.27 2.75 -27.69
C GLU A 63 10.62 2.88 -26.30
N ILE A 64 10.63 1.80 -25.50
CA ILE A 64 10.11 1.80 -24.13
C ILE A 64 10.95 2.73 -23.25
N ASP A 65 12.28 2.63 -23.34
CA ASP A 65 13.19 3.48 -22.57
C ASP A 65 12.99 4.97 -22.89
N ARG A 66 12.78 5.30 -24.17
CA ARG A 66 12.48 6.68 -24.60
C ARG A 66 11.17 7.21 -24.00
N TYR A 67 10.15 6.37 -23.86
CA TYR A 67 8.86 6.76 -23.28
C TYR A 67 8.92 6.89 -21.75
N LEU A 68 9.64 6.01 -21.06
CA LEU A 68 9.70 5.98 -19.60
C LEU A 68 10.67 7.02 -19.02
N TYR A 69 11.83 7.21 -19.64
CA TYR A 69 12.91 8.03 -19.08
C TYR A 69 13.11 9.36 -19.82
N GLY A 70 12.36 9.60 -20.89
CA GLY A 70 12.65 10.65 -21.85
C GLY A 70 13.96 10.36 -22.60
N ALA A 71 14.16 11.00 -23.75
CA ALA A 71 15.44 10.93 -24.45
C ALA A 71 16.53 11.64 -23.64
N ARG A 72 17.05 11.00 -22.59
CA ARG A 72 18.34 11.38 -22.02
C ARG A 72 19.41 10.89 -23.00
N GLN A 73 20.17 11.89 -23.46
CA GLN A 73 21.27 11.82 -24.42
C GLN A 73 22.36 10.83 -24.00
#